data_AF-A0A1H7YBZ7-F1
#
_entry.id   AF-A0A1H7YBZ7-F1
#
_cell.length_a   1.000
_cell.length_b   1.000
_cell.length_c   1.000
_cell.angle_alpha   90.00
_cell.angle_beta   90.00
_cell.angle_gamma   90.00
#
_symmetry.space_group_name_H-M   'P 1'
#
loop_
_entity.id
_entity.type
_entity.pdbx_description
1 polymer ?
#
loop_
_entity_poly.entity_id
_entity_poly.type
_entity_poly.pdbx_seq_one_letter_code
_entity_poly.pdbx_strand_id
1 'polypeptide(L)'
;MTVAHEVKDQIQQIGGGFMFSREAKEFGRSTGVDGFIGPYMRGRCGVLGEVDADVVTAAAGFFPADSVRAAWESVAMPAAEAARGYALAAQQFGVRKLASFDGAERLAELMEAVAANADPAGVPLFAGWRAVPMPADPRARVLQLTHVLRELRGGVHLVAVKSQGVSPRDAVLIAGSPLASGPDQAALYGWPAPYTAPGEDVRARWARAEEITDELASQAFDVLDETEGKELVTLLADAHAAVFPPR
;
A
#
# COMPACT_ATOMS: atom_id res chain seq x y z
N MET A 1 -8.12 -22.08 -1.18
CA MET A 1 -7.33 -20.85 -0.90
C MET A 1 -8.30 -19.69 -1.06
N THR A 2 -8.25 -18.65 -0.22
CA THR A 2 -9.19 -17.52 -0.37
C THR A 2 -8.77 -16.65 -1.56
N VAL A 3 -9.71 -15.96 -2.20
CA VAL A 3 -9.42 -15.03 -3.30
C VAL A 3 -8.35 -14.01 -2.87
N ALA A 4 -8.51 -13.43 -1.67
CA ALA A 4 -7.55 -12.47 -1.11
C ALA A 4 -6.12 -13.02 -1.03
N HIS A 5 -5.95 -14.30 -0.66
CA HIS A 5 -4.64 -14.93 -0.61
C HIS A 5 -4.05 -15.14 -2.01
N GLU A 6 -4.86 -15.48 -3.01
CA GLU A 6 -4.41 -15.70 -4.39
C GLU A 6 -3.96 -14.40 -5.09
N VAL A 7 -4.53 -13.26 -4.69
CA VAL A 7 -4.26 -11.94 -5.32
C VAL A 7 -3.29 -11.04 -4.55
N LYS A 8 -2.92 -11.41 -3.30
CA LYS A 8 -2.18 -10.50 -2.40
C LYS A 8 -0.86 -10.02 -3.00
N ASP A 9 -0.12 -10.90 -3.67
CA ASP A 9 1.19 -10.57 -4.21
C ASP A 9 1.08 -9.59 -5.37
N GLN A 10 0.09 -9.79 -6.26
CA GLN A 10 -0.17 -8.92 -7.39
C GLN A 10 -0.61 -7.53 -6.92
N ILE A 11 -1.50 -7.43 -5.94
CA ILE A 11 -1.91 -6.15 -5.34
C ILE A 11 -0.68 -5.41 -4.76
N GLN A 12 0.14 -6.12 -3.97
CA GLN A 12 1.31 -5.51 -3.32
C GLN A 12 2.38 -5.09 -4.33
N GLN A 13 2.63 -5.90 -5.35
CA GLN A 13 3.66 -5.64 -6.36
C GLN A 13 3.25 -4.54 -7.34
N ILE A 14 2.02 -4.54 -7.87
CA ILE A 14 1.52 -3.47 -8.75
C ILE A 14 1.49 -2.15 -7.98
N GLY A 15 0.95 -2.13 -6.75
CA GLY A 15 0.91 -0.95 -5.89
C GLY A 15 2.31 -0.42 -5.56
N GLY A 16 3.26 -1.32 -5.22
CA GLY A 16 4.66 -0.98 -5.00
C GLY A 16 5.37 -0.45 -6.24
N GLY A 17 5.04 -0.98 -7.42
CA GLY A 17 5.61 -0.56 -8.71
C GLY A 17 5.35 0.92 -9.02
N PHE A 18 4.16 1.42 -8.67
CA PHE A 18 3.86 2.85 -8.76
C PHE A 18 4.76 3.69 -7.85
N MET A 19 4.99 3.28 -6.60
CA MET A 19 5.72 4.10 -5.60
C MET A 19 7.15 4.44 -6.03
N PHE A 20 7.79 3.59 -6.83
CA PHE A 20 9.14 3.79 -7.36
C PHE A 20 9.18 4.23 -8.83
N SER A 21 8.00 4.53 -9.40
CA SER A 21 7.84 4.91 -10.81
C SER A 21 8.38 6.30 -11.13
N ARG A 22 8.43 6.63 -12.43
CA ARG A 22 8.79 7.99 -12.88
C ARG A 22 7.70 9.01 -12.51
N GLU A 23 6.44 8.58 -12.46
CA GLU A 23 5.30 9.42 -12.08
C GLU A 23 5.39 9.81 -10.60
N ALA A 24 5.71 8.85 -9.72
CA ALA A 24 5.94 9.15 -8.30
C ALA A 24 7.16 10.06 -8.08
N LYS A 25 8.23 9.90 -8.88
CA LYS A 25 9.39 10.80 -8.85
C LYS A 25 9.07 12.20 -9.37
N GLU A 26 8.18 12.34 -10.35
CA GLU A 26 7.68 13.62 -10.84
C GLU A 26 6.90 14.36 -9.75
N PHE A 27 5.96 13.66 -9.12
CA PHE A 27 5.27 14.18 -7.94
C PHE A 27 6.27 14.56 -6.84
N GLY A 28 7.28 13.72 -6.57
CA GLY A 28 8.32 14.04 -5.60
C GLY A 28 8.98 15.39 -5.86
N ARG A 29 9.40 15.62 -7.11
CA ARG A 29 10.04 16.88 -7.52
C ARG A 29 9.11 18.09 -7.40
N SER A 30 7.80 17.94 -7.62
CA SER A 30 6.86 19.07 -7.48
C SER A 30 6.66 19.53 -6.04
N THR A 31 7.06 18.73 -5.04
CA THR A 31 7.02 19.13 -3.63
C THR A 31 8.15 20.08 -3.23
N GLY A 32 9.21 20.18 -4.04
CA GLY A 32 10.42 20.96 -3.71
C GLY A 32 11.33 20.31 -2.66
N VAL A 33 11.03 19.08 -2.22
CA VAL A 33 11.84 18.33 -1.25
C VAL A 33 12.58 17.19 -1.95
N ASP A 34 13.89 17.13 -1.72
CA ASP A 34 14.74 16.06 -2.25
C ASP A 34 14.48 14.72 -1.56
N GLY A 35 14.73 13.64 -2.30
CA GLY A 35 14.62 12.27 -1.79
C GLY A 35 13.21 11.70 -1.86
N PHE A 36 13.06 10.49 -1.34
CA PHE A 36 11.84 9.70 -1.47
C PHE A 36 10.87 9.90 -0.30
N ILE A 37 11.37 9.86 0.94
CA ILE A 37 10.54 9.66 2.13
C ILE A 37 9.62 10.86 2.42
N GLY A 38 10.10 12.10 2.27
CA GLY A 38 9.28 13.31 2.49
C GLY A 38 8.05 13.36 1.57
N PRO A 39 8.25 13.38 0.24
CA PRO A 39 7.13 13.37 -0.70
C PRO A 39 6.27 12.12 -0.59
N TYR A 40 6.87 10.94 -0.38
CA TYR A 40 6.13 9.70 -0.14
C TYR A 40 5.20 9.82 1.07
N MET A 41 5.70 10.29 2.21
CA MET A 41 4.91 10.40 3.44
C MET A 41 3.80 11.45 3.28
N ARG A 42 4.12 12.63 2.73
CA ARG A 42 3.14 13.70 2.52
C ARG A 42 2.06 13.31 1.50
N GLY A 43 2.45 12.69 0.39
CA GLY A 43 1.54 12.23 -0.66
C GLY A 43 0.66 11.06 -0.21
N ARG A 44 1.27 10.01 0.35
CA ARG A 44 0.55 8.81 0.81
C ARG A 44 -0.39 9.11 1.98
N CYS A 45 0.08 9.86 2.97
CA CYS A 45 -0.68 10.10 4.20
C CYS A 45 -1.52 11.37 4.15
N GLY A 46 -1.45 12.16 3.07
CA GLY A 46 -2.22 13.38 2.91
C GLY A 46 -3.74 13.19 2.96
N VAL A 47 -4.22 11.96 2.70
CA VAL A 47 -5.64 11.58 2.84
C VAL A 47 -6.14 11.62 4.30
N LEU A 48 -5.24 11.68 5.29
CA LEU A 48 -5.57 11.89 6.70
C LEU A 48 -5.92 13.35 7.02
N GLY A 49 -5.67 14.27 6.08
CA GLY A 49 -5.79 15.71 6.31
C GLY A 49 -4.57 16.32 6.99
N GLU A 50 -4.70 17.59 7.39
CA GLU A 50 -3.68 18.26 8.20
C GLU A 50 -3.80 17.81 9.66
N VAL A 51 -2.86 16.97 10.08
CA VAL A 51 -2.78 16.37 11.41
C VAL A 51 -1.35 16.48 11.93
N ASP A 52 -1.17 16.31 13.24
CA ASP A 52 0.17 16.15 13.81
C ASP A 52 0.85 14.87 13.27
N ALA A 53 2.18 14.89 13.18
CA ALA A 53 2.95 13.75 12.68
C ALA A 53 2.77 12.46 13.50
N ASP A 54 2.35 12.53 14.77
CA ASP A 54 2.06 11.33 15.57
C ASP A 54 0.84 10.58 15.03
N VAL A 55 -0.16 11.29 14.48
CA VAL A 55 -1.31 10.66 13.80
C VAL A 55 -0.85 9.96 12.53
N VAL A 56 0.09 10.57 11.79
CA VAL A 56 0.69 9.96 10.60
C VAL A 56 1.51 8.72 10.98
N THR A 57 2.25 8.78 12.09
CA THR A 57 3.03 7.66 12.61
C THR A 57 2.13 6.49 13.00
N ALA A 58 1.01 6.78 13.69
CA ALA A 58 0.01 5.76 14.05
C ALA A 58 -0.58 5.06 12.83
N ALA A 59 -0.79 5.79 11.72
CA ALA A 59 -1.38 5.25 10.50
C ALA A 59 -0.35 4.55 9.58
N ALA A 60 0.87 5.07 9.46
CA ALA A 60 1.93 4.52 8.62
C ALA A 60 2.59 3.27 9.24
N GLY A 61 2.64 3.20 10.58
CA GLY A 61 2.90 2.01 11.38
C GLY A 61 4.34 1.48 11.44
N PHE A 62 5.02 1.39 10.30
CA PHE A 62 6.28 0.63 10.14
C PHE A 62 7.55 1.48 10.07
N PHE A 63 7.41 2.79 10.29
CA PHE A 63 8.50 3.76 10.29
C PHE A 63 8.79 4.22 11.73
N PRO A 64 10.05 4.62 12.03
CA PRO A 64 10.35 5.33 13.27
C PRO A 64 9.59 6.65 13.34
N ALA A 65 9.09 7.01 14.53
CA ALA A 65 8.31 8.24 14.74
C ALA A 65 9.08 9.50 14.30
N ASP A 66 10.36 9.62 14.67
CA ASP A 66 11.19 10.77 14.30
C ASP A 66 11.37 10.88 12.78
N SER A 67 11.54 9.76 12.08
CA SER A 67 11.61 9.72 10.62
C SER A 67 10.29 10.19 9.99
N VAL A 68 9.15 9.75 10.53
CA VAL A 68 7.83 10.18 10.04
C VAL A 68 7.63 11.67 10.26
N ARG A 69 7.97 12.19 11.45
CA ARG A 69 7.86 13.61 11.77
C ARG A 69 8.68 14.47 10.83
N ALA A 70 9.98 14.18 10.70
CA ALA A 70 10.86 14.89 9.79
C ALA A 70 10.34 14.85 8.34
N ALA A 71 9.85 13.70 7.88
CA ALA A 71 9.32 13.54 6.53
C ALA A 71 8.02 14.33 6.30
N TRP A 72 7.06 14.20 7.22
CA TRP A 72 5.76 14.86 7.15
C TRP A 72 5.89 16.39 7.16
N GLU A 73 6.74 16.91 8.03
CA GLU A 73 6.96 18.35 8.21
C GLU A 73 7.89 18.95 7.14
N SER A 74 8.66 18.13 6.40
CA SER A 74 9.56 18.62 5.35
C SER A 74 8.84 19.20 4.13
N VAL A 75 7.61 18.74 3.84
CA VAL A 75 6.86 19.14 2.64
C VAL A 75 5.78 20.16 3.01
N ALA A 76 5.95 21.41 2.58
CA ALA A 76 5.00 22.50 2.84
C ALA A 76 3.67 22.39 2.05
N MET A 77 3.63 21.58 0.98
CA MET A 77 2.43 21.37 0.17
C MET A 77 1.26 20.91 1.05
N PRO A 78 0.05 21.48 0.95
CA PRO A 78 -1.11 21.05 1.73
C PRO A 78 -1.41 19.55 1.58
N ALA A 79 -1.76 18.85 2.65
CA ALA A 79 -1.97 17.41 2.72
C ALA A 79 -2.97 16.93 1.66
N ALA A 80 -4.09 17.64 1.50
CA ALA A 80 -5.10 17.31 0.50
C ALA A 80 -4.59 17.50 -0.94
N GLU A 81 -3.72 18.47 -1.17
CA GLU A 81 -3.09 18.69 -2.47
C GLU A 81 -2.04 17.60 -2.77
N ALA A 82 -1.21 17.27 -1.78
CA ALA A 82 -0.24 16.20 -1.88
C ALA A 82 -0.91 14.84 -2.16
N ALA A 83 -2.01 14.53 -1.47
CA ALA A 83 -2.79 13.32 -1.73
C ALA A 83 -3.35 13.27 -3.15
N ARG A 84 -3.89 14.39 -3.67
CA ARG A 84 -4.35 14.48 -5.07
C ARG A 84 -3.22 14.31 -6.07
N GLY A 85 -2.07 14.93 -5.84
CA GLY A 85 -0.89 14.78 -6.69
C GLY A 85 -0.36 13.35 -6.70
N TYR A 86 -0.33 12.70 -5.53
CA TYR A 86 0.08 11.30 -5.41
C TYR A 86 -0.91 10.35 -6.07
N ALA A 87 -2.23 10.60 -5.92
CA ALA A 87 -3.27 9.88 -6.63
C ALA A 87 -3.11 10.00 -8.16
N LEU A 88 -2.88 11.22 -8.66
CA LEU A 88 -2.65 11.46 -10.08
C LEU A 88 -1.42 10.70 -10.60
N ALA A 89 -0.34 10.65 -9.82
CA ALA A 89 0.84 9.87 -10.17
C ALA A 89 0.53 8.36 -10.27
N ALA A 90 -0.28 7.82 -9.36
CA ALA A 90 -0.74 6.42 -9.42
C ALA A 90 -1.61 6.17 -10.67
N GLN A 91 -2.55 7.07 -10.94
CA GLN A 91 -3.44 7.00 -12.10
C GLN A 91 -2.65 7.02 -13.42
N GLN A 92 -1.69 7.93 -13.57
CA GLN A 92 -0.84 8.04 -14.75
C GLN A 92 0.06 6.81 -14.93
N PHE A 93 0.57 6.24 -13.83
CA PHE A 93 1.29 4.96 -13.88
C PHE A 93 0.39 3.87 -14.46
N GLY A 94 -0.88 3.79 -14.02
CA GLY A 94 -1.85 2.83 -14.54
C GLY A 94 -2.17 3.00 -16.01
N VAL A 95 -2.49 4.23 -16.45
CA VAL A 95 -2.72 4.53 -17.88
C VAL A 95 -1.57 4.04 -18.75
N ARG A 96 -0.33 4.27 -18.30
CA ARG A 96 0.86 3.86 -19.04
C ARG A 96 1.09 2.35 -19.00
N LYS A 97 1.03 1.75 -17.82
CA LYS A 97 1.46 0.36 -17.59
C LYS A 97 0.43 -0.68 -17.96
N LEU A 98 -0.85 -0.30 -18.00
CA LEU A 98 -1.95 -1.15 -18.40
C LEU A 98 -2.48 -0.79 -19.79
N ALA A 99 -1.68 -0.09 -20.61
CA ALA A 99 -2.09 0.35 -21.94
C ALA A 99 -2.44 -0.81 -22.89
N SER A 100 -1.83 -1.98 -22.69
CA SER A 100 -2.08 -3.21 -23.46
C SER A 100 -3.02 -4.20 -22.74
N PHE A 101 -3.66 -3.80 -21.65
CA PHE A 101 -4.54 -4.65 -20.86
C PHE A 101 -6.00 -4.27 -21.11
N ASP A 102 -6.71 -5.11 -21.86
CA ASP A 102 -8.09 -4.87 -22.27
C ASP A 102 -9.11 -5.12 -21.13
N GLY A 103 -8.73 -5.90 -20.11
CA GLY A 103 -9.59 -6.25 -18.98
C GLY A 103 -9.74 -5.17 -17.90
N ALA A 104 -9.25 -3.95 -18.14
CA ALA A 104 -9.16 -2.90 -17.11
C ALA A 104 -10.51 -2.48 -16.53
N GLU A 105 -11.56 -2.40 -17.36
CA GLU A 105 -12.90 -2.01 -16.91
C GLU A 105 -13.49 -3.05 -15.95
N ARG A 106 -13.51 -4.32 -16.38
CA ARG A 106 -14.03 -5.42 -15.56
C ARG A 106 -13.23 -5.64 -14.29
N LEU A 107 -11.91 -5.54 -14.37
CA LEU A 107 -11.05 -5.63 -13.18
C LEU A 107 -11.37 -4.51 -12.18
N ALA A 108 -11.55 -3.28 -12.66
CA ALA A 108 -11.90 -2.16 -11.78
C ALA A 108 -13.27 -2.35 -11.11
N GLU A 109 -14.28 -2.86 -11.82
CA GLU A 109 -15.60 -3.16 -11.25
C GLU A 109 -15.50 -4.14 -10.06
N LEU A 110 -14.79 -5.26 -10.26
CA LEU A 110 -14.61 -6.28 -9.23
C LEU A 110 -13.85 -5.74 -8.01
N MET A 111 -12.76 -4.99 -8.25
CA MET A 111 -11.97 -4.38 -7.18
C MET A 111 -12.74 -3.28 -6.43
N GLU A 112 -13.62 -2.54 -7.12
CA GLU A 112 -14.47 -1.52 -6.51
C GLU A 112 -15.51 -2.15 -5.59
N ALA A 113 -16.11 -3.27 -5.98
CA ALA A 113 -17.01 -4.04 -5.10
C ALA A 113 -16.29 -4.48 -3.81
N VAL A 114 -15.08 -5.03 -3.94
CA VAL A 114 -14.24 -5.42 -2.78
C VAL A 114 -13.92 -4.23 -1.89
N ALA A 115 -13.49 -3.10 -2.46
CA ALA A 115 -13.15 -1.90 -1.70
C ALA A 115 -14.39 -1.27 -1.01
N ALA A 116 -15.56 -1.36 -1.64
CA ALA A 116 -16.82 -0.88 -1.07
C ALA A 116 -17.29 -1.77 0.11
N ASN A 117 -17.09 -3.08 0.01
CA ASN A 117 -17.48 -4.05 1.05
C ASN A 117 -16.59 -4.00 2.30
N ALA A 118 -15.33 -3.59 2.18
CA ALA A 118 -14.39 -3.60 3.30
C ALA A 118 -14.75 -2.62 4.44
N ASP A 119 -14.57 -3.06 5.69
CA ASP A 119 -14.75 -2.24 6.89
C ASP A 119 -13.57 -1.25 7.05
N PRO A 120 -13.82 0.08 7.13
CA PRO A 120 -12.77 1.07 7.35
C PRO A 120 -12.26 1.14 8.81
N ALA A 121 -12.88 0.44 9.76
CA ALA A 121 -12.51 0.52 11.16
C ALA A 121 -11.05 0.09 11.39
N GLY A 122 -10.29 0.93 12.09
CA GLY A 122 -8.87 0.67 12.41
C GLY A 122 -7.89 0.84 11.23
N VAL A 123 -8.37 1.18 10.03
CA VAL A 123 -7.55 1.30 8.81
C VAL A 123 -7.69 2.69 8.15
N PRO A 124 -7.21 3.77 8.80
CA PRO A 124 -7.50 5.14 8.37
C PRO A 124 -6.93 5.52 7.01
N LEU A 125 -5.78 4.98 6.61
CA LEU A 125 -5.24 5.22 5.25
C LEU A 125 -6.16 4.61 4.19
N PHE A 126 -6.62 3.38 4.38
CA PHE A 126 -7.62 2.77 3.49
C PHE A 126 -8.89 3.64 3.42
N ALA A 127 -9.42 4.06 4.57
CA ALA A 127 -10.61 4.89 4.63
C ALA A 127 -10.45 6.20 3.83
N GLY A 128 -9.31 6.87 3.99
CA GLY A 128 -8.98 8.10 3.26
C GLY A 128 -8.79 7.87 1.76
N TRP A 129 -8.05 6.82 1.37
CA TRP A 129 -7.82 6.49 -0.04
C TRP A 129 -9.09 6.03 -0.76
N ARG A 130 -9.97 5.29 -0.08
CA ARG A 130 -11.28 4.89 -0.62
C ARG A 130 -12.17 6.10 -0.93
N ALA A 131 -12.01 7.21 -0.23
CA ALA A 131 -12.78 8.43 -0.46
C ALA A 131 -12.23 9.32 -1.60
N VAL A 132 -11.05 9.01 -2.15
CA VAL A 132 -10.49 9.77 -3.28
C VAL A 132 -11.35 9.52 -4.53
N PRO A 133 -11.78 10.56 -5.27
CA PRO A 133 -12.61 10.38 -6.46
C PRO A 133 -11.98 9.43 -7.48
N MET A 134 -12.79 8.51 -8.02
CA MET A 134 -12.31 7.57 -9.03
C MET A 134 -12.16 8.24 -10.40
N PRO A 135 -11.09 7.92 -11.15
CA PRO A 135 -10.90 8.43 -12.50
C PRO A 135 -11.85 7.76 -13.50
N ALA A 136 -12.13 8.47 -14.59
CA ALA A 136 -12.95 7.94 -15.69
C ALA A 136 -12.20 6.84 -16.48
N ASP A 137 -10.89 6.97 -16.65
CA ASP A 137 -10.08 5.97 -17.37
C ASP A 137 -9.99 4.65 -16.56
N PRO A 138 -10.41 3.50 -17.13
CA PRO A 138 -10.40 2.23 -16.41
C PRO A 138 -9.02 1.80 -15.90
N ARG A 139 -7.94 2.05 -16.65
CA ARG A 139 -6.57 1.68 -16.27
C ARG A 139 -6.09 2.51 -15.08
N ALA A 140 -6.44 3.80 -15.08
CA ALA A 140 -6.21 4.66 -13.93
C ALA A 140 -6.99 4.18 -12.69
N ARG A 141 -8.24 3.71 -12.90
CA ARG A 141 -9.11 3.20 -11.83
C ARG A 141 -8.55 1.92 -11.21
N VAL A 142 -8.10 0.96 -12.02
CA VAL A 142 -7.42 -0.26 -11.55
C VAL A 142 -6.25 0.09 -10.64
N LEU A 143 -5.41 1.06 -11.03
CA LEU A 143 -4.24 1.41 -10.22
C LEU A 143 -4.61 2.07 -8.90
N GLN A 144 -5.59 2.97 -8.92
CA GLN A 144 -6.08 3.61 -7.69
C GLN A 144 -6.72 2.58 -6.75
N LEU A 145 -7.53 1.66 -7.27
CA LEU A 145 -8.13 0.57 -6.48
C LEU A 145 -7.08 -0.40 -5.95
N THR A 146 -6.02 -0.69 -6.72
CA THR A 146 -4.87 -1.47 -6.24
C THR A 146 -4.23 -0.79 -5.03
N HIS A 147 -4.01 0.53 -5.10
CA HIS A 147 -3.46 1.30 -3.98
C HIS A 147 -4.42 1.30 -2.78
N VAL A 148 -5.73 1.45 -2.99
CA VAL A 148 -6.75 1.34 -1.93
C VAL A 148 -6.69 -0.03 -1.24
N LEU A 149 -6.73 -1.13 -1.98
CA LEU A 149 -6.69 -2.49 -1.39
C LEU A 149 -5.34 -2.81 -0.73
N ARG A 150 -4.25 -2.22 -1.23
CA ARG A 150 -2.94 -2.27 -0.56
C ARG A 150 -2.98 -1.56 0.80
N GLU A 151 -3.60 -0.38 0.90
CA GLU A 151 -3.75 0.33 2.17
C GLU A 151 -4.67 -0.43 3.14
N LEU A 152 -5.69 -1.14 2.64
CA LEU A 152 -6.49 -2.06 3.45
C LEU A 152 -5.61 -3.14 4.06
N ARG A 153 -4.88 -3.89 3.23
CA ARG A 153 -3.99 -4.96 3.69
C ARG A 153 -2.94 -4.43 4.66
N GLY A 154 -2.31 -3.30 4.34
CA GLY A 154 -1.31 -2.67 5.20
C GLY A 154 -1.85 -2.25 6.57
N GLY A 155 -3.08 -1.72 6.60
CA GLY A 155 -3.76 -1.35 7.83
C GLY A 155 -4.10 -2.55 8.71
N VAL A 156 -4.74 -3.59 8.14
CA VAL A 156 -5.07 -4.80 8.92
C VAL A 156 -3.80 -5.56 9.33
N HIS A 157 -2.73 -5.50 8.53
CA HIS A 157 -1.44 -6.05 8.90
C HIS A 157 -0.83 -5.34 10.12
N LEU A 158 -0.89 -4.01 10.16
CA LEU A 158 -0.45 -3.23 11.32
C LEU A 158 -1.23 -3.63 12.58
N VAL A 159 -2.56 -3.76 12.47
CA VAL A 159 -3.41 -4.23 13.58
C VAL A 159 -2.98 -5.62 14.04
N ALA A 160 -2.80 -6.57 13.12
CA ALA A 160 -2.38 -7.93 13.41
C ALA A 160 -1.01 -7.99 14.11
N VAL A 161 0.00 -7.29 13.57
CA VAL A 161 1.36 -7.20 14.15
C VAL A 161 1.30 -6.67 15.58
N LYS A 162 0.54 -5.60 15.80
CA LYS A 162 0.37 -5.00 17.13
C LYS A 162 -0.37 -5.93 18.09
N SER A 163 -1.38 -6.67 17.62
CA SER A 163 -2.13 -7.65 18.44
C SER A 163 -1.25 -8.80 18.92
N GLN A 164 -0.22 -9.18 18.14
CA GLN A 164 0.74 -10.23 18.51
C GLN A 164 1.91 -9.69 19.36
N GLY A 165 1.89 -8.42 19.76
CA GLY A 165 2.94 -7.79 20.54
C GLY A 165 4.29 -7.73 19.79
N VAL A 166 4.27 -7.75 18.46
CA VAL A 166 5.46 -7.59 17.62
C VAL A 166 5.67 -6.09 17.40
N SER A 167 6.91 -5.62 17.56
CA SER A 167 7.22 -4.21 17.30
C SER A 167 7.26 -3.96 15.78
N PRO A 168 6.90 -2.74 15.30
CA PRO A 168 7.00 -2.46 13.87
C PRO A 168 8.43 -2.59 13.32
N ARG A 169 9.44 -2.27 14.13
CA ARG A 169 10.86 -2.47 13.78
C ARG A 169 11.18 -3.94 13.55
N ASP A 170 10.76 -4.82 14.45
CA ASP A 170 11.01 -6.26 14.31
C ASP A 170 10.27 -6.82 13.10
N ALA A 171 9.03 -6.37 12.84
CA ALA A 171 8.28 -6.75 11.65
C ALA A 171 9.04 -6.37 10.36
N VAL A 172 9.60 -5.16 10.29
CA VAL A 172 10.42 -4.73 9.15
C VAL A 172 11.71 -5.56 9.03
N LEU A 173 12.40 -5.83 10.15
CA LEU A 173 13.62 -6.65 10.15
C LEU A 173 13.37 -8.11 9.73
N ILE A 174 12.17 -8.63 9.98
CA ILE A 174 11.76 -9.97 9.55
C ILE A 174 11.35 -9.96 8.07
N ALA A 175 10.48 -9.04 7.66
CA ALA A 175 9.84 -9.06 6.35
C ALA A 175 10.73 -8.51 5.22
N GLY A 176 11.49 -7.43 5.47
CA GLY A 176 12.19 -6.69 4.43
C GLY A 176 11.22 -6.12 3.37
N SER A 177 11.64 -6.19 2.11
CA SER A 177 10.79 -5.90 0.95
C SER A 177 11.23 -6.72 -0.27
N PRO A 178 10.47 -6.70 -1.39
CA PRO A 178 10.92 -7.36 -2.62
C PRO A 178 12.27 -6.84 -3.17
N LEU A 179 12.75 -5.68 -2.70
CA LEU A 179 13.95 -5.02 -3.19
C LEU A 179 15.07 -4.91 -2.14
N ALA A 180 14.80 -5.23 -0.88
CA ALA A 180 15.73 -5.01 0.22
C ALA A 180 15.59 -6.08 1.31
N SER A 181 16.72 -6.49 1.88
CA SER A 181 16.72 -7.32 3.08
C SER A 181 16.06 -6.59 4.26
N GLY A 182 15.67 -7.32 5.31
CA GLY A 182 15.15 -6.72 6.55
C GLY A 182 16.04 -5.59 7.11
N PRO A 183 17.35 -5.82 7.31
CA PRO A 183 18.29 -4.78 7.72
C PRO A 183 18.36 -3.57 6.78
N ASP A 184 18.43 -3.79 5.46
CA ASP A 184 18.50 -2.70 4.48
C ASP A 184 17.20 -1.88 4.45
N GLN A 185 16.05 -2.56 4.57
CA GLN A 185 14.74 -1.93 4.65
C GLN A 185 14.59 -1.12 5.95
N ALA A 186 15.07 -1.67 7.08
CA ALA A 186 15.05 -0.97 8.36
C ALA A 186 15.91 0.30 8.30
N ALA A 187 17.11 0.22 7.71
CA ALA A 187 17.98 1.36 7.47
C ALA A 187 17.32 2.41 6.55
N LEU A 188 16.68 1.98 5.46
CA LEU A 188 15.97 2.87 4.53
C LEU A 188 14.83 3.63 5.20
N TYR A 189 14.11 3.01 6.14
CA TYR A 189 13.08 3.66 6.94
C TYR A 189 13.63 4.54 8.08
N GLY A 190 14.94 4.48 8.33
CA GLY A 190 15.62 5.27 9.36
C GLY A 190 15.59 4.65 10.75
N TRP A 191 15.33 3.35 10.88
CA TRP A 191 15.51 2.66 12.17
C TRP A 191 17.00 2.69 12.55
N PRO A 192 17.34 2.90 13.83
CA PRO A 192 18.73 2.90 14.26
C PRO A 192 19.31 1.47 14.29
N ALA A 193 20.61 1.37 14.05
CA ALA A 193 21.40 0.16 14.33
C ALA A 193 21.47 -0.11 15.85
N PRO A 194 21.74 -1.35 16.30
CA PRO A 194 22.08 -2.54 15.50
C PRO A 194 20.85 -3.23 14.90
N TYR A 195 20.96 -3.70 13.64
CA TYR A 195 19.91 -4.45 12.91
C TYR A 195 19.94 -5.95 13.23
N THR A 196 19.96 -6.26 14.52
CA THR A 196 19.98 -7.66 14.98
C THR A 196 18.69 -8.35 14.57
N ALA A 197 18.82 -9.54 13.96
CA ALA A 197 17.65 -10.29 13.55
C ALA A 197 16.82 -10.72 14.79
N PRO A 198 15.48 -10.55 14.78
CA PRO A 198 14.64 -10.92 15.91
C PRO A 198 14.71 -12.42 16.29
N GLY A 199 14.39 -12.76 17.54
CA GLY A 199 14.37 -14.16 17.99
C GLY A 199 13.32 -15.02 17.28
N GLU A 200 13.45 -16.34 17.37
CA GLU A 200 12.47 -17.29 16.80
C GLU A 200 11.06 -17.10 17.36
N ASP A 201 10.94 -16.71 18.63
CA ASP A 201 9.66 -16.41 19.29
C ASP A 201 8.96 -15.20 18.64
N VAL A 202 9.71 -14.16 18.29
CA VAL A 202 9.21 -12.96 17.60
C VAL A 202 8.80 -13.32 16.18
N ARG A 203 9.60 -14.14 15.48
CA ARG A 203 9.27 -14.64 14.13
C ARG A 203 8.00 -15.48 14.12
N ALA A 204 7.80 -16.35 15.11
CA ALA A 204 6.58 -17.14 15.24
C ALA A 204 5.35 -16.26 15.50
N ARG A 205 5.49 -15.20 16.30
CA ARG A 205 4.42 -14.21 16.52
C ARG A 205 4.13 -13.39 15.26
N TRP A 206 5.16 -13.02 14.50
CA TRP A 206 4.99 -12.34 13.21
C TRP A 206 4.31 -13.24 12.18
N ALA A 207 4.65 -14.53 12.11
CA ALA A 207 3.97 -15.49 11.23
C ALA A 207 2.47 -15.63 11.58
N ARG A 208 2.11 -15.67 12.87
CA ARG A 208 0.70 -15.59 13.29
C ARG A 208 0.03 -14.27 12.89
N ALA A 209 0.77 -13.16 12.92
CA ALA A 209 0.25 -11.89 12.44
C ALA A 209 -0.03 -11.93 10.93
N GLU A 210 0.78 -12.63 10.13
CA GLU A 210 0.50 -12.84 8.70
C GLU A 210 -0.79 -13.66 8.48
N GLU A 211 -1.01 -14.71 9.25
CA GLU A 211 -2.24 -15.51 9.20
C GLU A 211 -3.47 -14.64 9.51
N ILE A 212 -3.43 -13.87 10.62
CA ILE A 212 -4.50 -12.93 10.98
C ILE A 212 -4.69 -11.84 9.91
N THR A 213 -3.61 -11.38 9.28
CA THR A 213 -3.67 -10.40 8.19
C THR A 213 -4.44 -10.97 7.01
N ASP A 214 -4.16 -12.22 6.62
CA ASP A 214 -4.85 -12.91 5.53
C ASP A 214 -6.33 -13.13 5.85
N GLU A 215 -6.66 -13.50 7.10
CA GLU A 215 -8.05 -13.63 7.56
C GLU A 215 -8.82 -12.31 7.51
N LEU A 216 -8.26 -11.23 8.08
CA LEU A 216 -8.91 -9.91 8.12
C LEU A 216 -9.07 -9.33 6.71
N ALA A 217 -8.05 -9.45 5.86
CA ALA A 217 -8.12 -8.96 4.48
C ALA A 217 -9.13 -9.75 3.62
N SER A 218 -9.34 -11.05 3.90
CA SER A 218 -10.25 -11.89 3.14
C SER A 218 -11.71 -11.44 3.22
N GLN A 219 -12.13 -10.85 4.34
CA GLN A 219 -13.51 -10.41 4.55
C GLN A 219 -14.00 -9.41 3.50
N ALA A 220 -13.10 -8.57 2.98
CA ALA A 220 -13.43 -7.63 1.91
C ALA A 220 -13.87 -8.32 0.61
N PHE A 221 -13.36 -9.53 0.36
CA PHE A 221 -13.59 -10.29 -0.87
C PHE A 221 -14.84 -11.17 -0.80
N ASP A 222 -15.49 -11.32 0.35
CA ASP A 222 -16.69 -12.14 0.54
C ASP A 222 -17.92 -11.63 -0.25
N VAL A 223 -17.84 -10.42 -0.81
CA VAL A 223 -18.84 -9.85 -1.72
C VAL A 223 -18.86 -10.53 -3.09
N LEU A 224 -17.75 -11.18 -3.49
CA LEU A 224 -17.62 -11.83 -4.79
C LEU A 224 -18.13 -13.26 -4.71
N ASP A 225 -18.89 -13.68 -5.72
CA ASP A 225 -19.20 -15.10 -5.87
C ASP A 225 -17.98 -15.92 -6.36
N GLU A 226 -18.12 -17.24 -6.46
CA GLU A 226 -17.02 -18.12 -6.90
C GLU A 226 -16.54 -17.81 -8.33
N THR A 227 -17.44 -17.39 -9.22
CA THR A 227 -17.11 -17.04 -10.61
C THR A 227 -16.37 -15.72 -10.67
N GLU A 228 -16.89 -14.69 -10.00
CA GLU A 228 -16.28 -13.37 -9.90
C GLU A 228 -14.92 -13.42 -9.20
N GLY A 229 -14.78 -14.25 -8.16
CA GLY A 229 -13.50 -14.47 -7.48
C GLY A 229 -12.42 -15.04 -8.41
N LYS A 230 -12.76 -16.07 -9.20
CA LYS A 230 -11.84 -16.65 -10.20
C LYS A 230 -11.51 -15.67 -11.33
N GLU A 231 -12.51 -14.89 -11.75
CA GLU A 231 -12.34 -13.83 -12.74
C GLU A 231 -11.38 -12.76 -12.23
N LEU A 232 -11.54 -12.28 -10.99
CA LEU A 232 -10.64 -11.32 -10.36
C LEU A 232 -9.20 -11.83 -10.33
N VAL A 233 -8.99 -13.09 -9.89
CA VAL A 233 -7.66 -13.71 -9.83
C VAL A 233 -7.00 -13.70 -11.21
N THR A 234 -7.74 -14.10 -12.25
CA THR A 234 -7.25 -14.15 -13.63
C THR A 234 -6.90 -12.76 -14.14
N LEU A 235 -7.83 -11.81 -14.03
CA LEU A 235 -7.65 -10.44 -14.52
C LEU A 235 -6.50 -9.72 -13.81
N LEU A 236 -6.33 -9.94 -12.51
CA LEU A 236 -5.24 -9.31 -11.78
C LEU A 236 -3.88 -9.93 -12.12
N ALA A 237 -3.82 -11.23 -12.41
CA ALA A 237 -2.62 -11.86 -12.94
C ALA A 237 -2.24 -11.30 -14.32
N ASP A 238 -3.22 -11.13 -15.21
CA ASP A 238 -3.00 -10.53 -16.54
C ASP A 238 -2.55 -9.06 -16.43
N ALA A 239 -3.19 -8.29 -15.55
CA ALA A 239 -2.79 -6.90 -15.26
C ALA A 239 -1.35 -6.83 -14.70
N HIS A 240 -0.99 -7.75 -13.81
CA HIS A 240 0.38 -7.85 -13.27
C HIS A 240 1.40 -8.12 -14.39
N ALA A 241 1.12 -9.08 -15.28
CA ALA A 241 1.96 -9.38 -16.43
C ALA A 241 2.10 -8.18 -17.39
N ALA A 242 1.06 -7.37 -17.57
CA ALA A 242 1.13 -6.14 -18.35
C ALA A 242 2.04 -5.08 -17.70
N VAL A 243 1.98 -4.93 -16.37
CA VAL A 243 2.82 -3.96 -15.63
C VAL A 243 4.29 -4.37 -15.63
N PHE A 244 4.55 -5.68 -15.48
CA PHE A 244 5.87 -6.30 -15.36
C PHE A 244 6.07 -7.37 -16.46
N PRO A 245 6.17 -6.96 -17.74
CA PRO A 245 6.35 -7.92 -18.82
C PRO A 245 7.67 -8.69 -18.64
N PRO A 246 7.71 -9.98 -19.02
CA PRO A 246 8.96 -10.74 -19.03
C PRO A 246 10.00 -10.00 -19.89
N ARG A 247 11.24 -9.99 -19.42
CA ARG A 247 12.38 -9.36 -20.11
C ARG A 247 12.82 -10.18 -21.32
#